data_AF-A0A9R1KAL0-F1
#
_entry.id   AF-A0A9R1KAL0-F1
#
_cell.length_a   1.000
_cell.length_b   1.000
_cell.length_c   1.000
_cell.angle_alpha   90.00
_cell.angle_beta   90.00
_cell.angle_gamma   90.00
#
_symmetry.space_group_name_H-M   'P 1'
#
loop_
_entity.id
_entity.type
_entity.pdbx_description
1 polymer ?
#
loop_
_entity_poly.entity_id
_entity_poly.type
_entity_poly.pdbx_seq_one_letter_code
_entity_poly.pdbx_strand_id
1 'polypeptide(L)'
;MCRLVMANYAPPDLLAAPPLLLDPSNVVRRRTYADTGGRITPYLVYLDHAHADIVLALRGLNLGRESDYALLLDNRLGKRRFDGGYVHNGLLRAAGWVLDRECDLLRDLLDRYPAYTLTFTGHSLGAGVAAMLTMVVVLNLDKLGKVERGRTRCYAMAPARCMSLNLAVRYADVINSVVLQVSQWGPN
;
A
#
# COMPACT_ATOMS: atom_id res chain seq x y z
N MET A 1 5.95 -3.59 9.34
CA MET A 1 4.95 -3.71 8.25
C MET A 1 3.68 -4.47 8.64
N CYS A 2 3.70 -5.78 8.96
CA CYS A 2 2.46 -6.53 9.27
C CYS A 2 1.60 -5.91 10.39
N ARG A 3 2.23 -5.42 11.47
CA ARG A 3 1.55 -4.67 12.55
C ARG A 3 0.81 -3.44 12.03
N LEU A 4 1.44 -2.64 11.17
CA LEU A 4 0.82 -1.45 10.55
C LEU A 4 -0.34 -1.83 9.63
N VAL A 5 -0.21 -2.93 8.88
CA VAL A 5 -1.34 -3.44 8.07
C VAL A 5 -2.49 -3.87 8.98
N MET A 6 -2.21 -4.58 10.07
CA MET A 6 -3.20 -5.01 11.06
C MET A 6 -3.84 -3.85 11.83
N ALA A 7 -3.12 -2.75 12.04
CA ALA A 7 -3.63 -1.55 12.70
C ALA A 7 -4.85 -0.94 11.98
N ASN A 8 -5.00 -1.17 10.68
CA ASN A 8 -6.21 -0.76 9.95
C ASN A 8 -7.49 -1.49 10.40
N TYR A 9 -7.35 -2.64 11.07
CA TYR A 9 -8.46 -3.43 11.60
C TYR A 9 -8.79 -3.12 13.05
N ALA A 10 -7.83 -2.57 13.80
CA ALA A 10 -8.00 -2.28 15.21
C ALA A 10 -8.52 -0.86 15.44
N PRO A 11 -9.39 -0.62 16.43
CA PRO A 11 -9.74 0.73 16.84
C PRO A 11 -8.51 1.44 17.45
N PRO A 12 -8.49 2.79 17.48
CA PRO A 12 -7.30 3.56 17.88
C PRO A 12 -6.76 3.25 19.28
N ASP A 13 -7.64 2.93 20.22
CA ASP A 13 -7.34 2.56 21.61
C ASP A 13 -6.55 1.25 21.73
N LEU A 14 -6.67 0.34 20.74
CA LEU A 14 -5.97 -0.94 20.74
C LEU A 14 -4.61 -0.91 20.02
N LEU A 15 -4.19 0.25 19.50
CA LEU A 15 -2.91 0.34 18.78
C LEU A 15 -1.69 0.07 19.67
N ALA A 16 -1.72 0.56 20.91
CA ALA A 16 -0.64 0.36 21.88
C ALA A 16 -0.65 -1.03 22.53
N ALA A 17 -1.74 -1.80 22.38
CA ALA A 17 -1.87 -3.13 22.96
C ALA A 17 -1.15 -4.20 22.11
N PRO A 18 -0.67 -5.29 22.73
CA PRO A 18 -0.26 -6.48 21.98
C PRO A 18 -1.43 -7.02 21.11
N PRO A 19 -1.17 -7.48 19.88
CA PRO A 19 0.14 -7.70 19.24
C PRO A 19 0.66 -6.51 18.42
N LEU A 20 -0.04 -5.37 18.42
CA LEU A 20 0.28 -4.22 17.57
C LEU A 20 1.45 -3.42 18.11
N LEU A 21 1.41 -3.05 19.40
CA LEU A 21 2.50 -2.31 20.07
C LEU A 21 2.97 -1.09 19.24
N LEU A 22 2.02 -0.37 18.65
CA LEU A 22 2.26 0.84 17.87
C LEU A 22 2.00 2.07 18.74
N ASP A 23 2.79 3.11 18.55
CA ASP A 23 2.56 4.39 19.20
C ASP A 23 1.44 5.14 18.47
N PRO A 24 0.28 5.39 19.11
CA PRO A 24 -0.82 6.10 18.46
C PRO A 24 -0.45 7.53 18.03
N SER A 25 0.51 8.18 18.69
CA SER A 25 0.94 9.55 18.36
C SER A 25 1.65 9.65 17.00
N ASN A 26 2.17 8.53 16.51
CA ASN A 26 2.83 8.43 15.21
C ASN A 26 1.85 8.19 14.05
N VAL A 27 0.56 8.01 14.32
CA VAL A 27 -0.48 7.93 13.29
C VAL A 27 -0.80 9.33 12.79
N VAL A 28 -0.28 9.68 11.62
CA VAL A 28 -0.51 10.99 11.00
C VAL A 28 -1.91 11.09 10.40
N ARG A 29 -2.39 9.99 9.82
CA ARG A 29 -3.69 9.97 9.15
C ARG A 29 -4.30 8.58 9.15
N ARG A 30 -5.62 8.52 9.30
CA ARG A 30 -6.41 7.32 9.13
C ARG A 30 -7.59 7.64 8.21
N ARG A 31 -7.82 6.80 7.21
CA ARG A 31 -8.93 6.91 6.26
C ARG A 31 -9.81 5.69 6.37
N THR A 32 -11.08 5.92 6.64
CA THR A 32 -12.13 4.91 6.72
C THR A 32 -12.89 4.83 5.40
N TYR A 33 -13.83 3.88 5.28
CA TYR A 33 -14.71 3.81 4.11
C TYR A 33 -15.53 5.10 3.88
N ALA A 34 -15.88 5.82 4.94
CA ALA A 34 -16.57 7.10 4.83
C ALA A 34 -15.68 8.15 4.13
N ASP A 35 -14.38 8.18 4.47
CA ASP A 35 -13.41 9.10 3.88
C ASP A 35 -13.07 8.74 2.41
N THR A 36 -13.02 7.44 2.10
CA THR A 36 -12.66 6.96 0.75
C THR A 36 -13.84 6.97 -0.22
N GLY A 37 -15.07 6.99 0.30
CA GLY A 37 -16.29 6.89 -0.52
C GLY A 37 -16.31 5.61 -1.37
N GLY A 38 -15.74 4.51 -0.85
CA GLY A 38 -15.68 3.23 -1.55
C GLY A 38 -14.71 3.16 -2.74
N ARG A 39 -13.91 4.20 -2.99
CA ARG A 39 -12.93 4.19 -4.09
C ARG A 39 -11.70 3.32 -3.79
N ILE A 40 -11.45 3.09 -2.52
CA ILE A 40 -10.38 2.24 -2.00
C ILE A 40 -10.69 1.75 -0.59
N THR A 41 -10.03 0.66 -0.19
CA THR A 41 -10.04 0.17 1.18
C THR A 41 -9.44 1.18 2.16
N PRO A 42 -9.78 1.10 3.46
CA PRO A 42 -9.17 1.91 4.50
C PRO A 42 -7.64 1.82 4.50
N TYR A 43 -7.00 2.91 4.89
CA TYR A 43 -5.54 2.95 5.04
C TYR A 43 -5.12 3.90 6.16
N LEU A 44 -3.86 3.77 6.55
CA LEU A 44 -3.23 4.63 7.55
C LEU A 44 -1.88 5.15 7.05
N VAL A 45 -1.52 6.36 7.44
CA VAL A 45 -0.20 6.95 7.26
C VAL A 45 0.46 7.04 8.63
N TYR A 46 1.62 6.42 8.78
CA TYR A 46 2.37 6.28 10.04
C TYR A 46 3.79 6.82 9.89
N LEU A 47 4.28 7.49 10.92
CA LEU A 47 5.68 7.89 11.04
C LEU A 47 6.44 6.89 11.91
N ASP A 48 7.21 6.01 11.28
CA ASP A 48 8.08 5.08 11.98
C ASP A 48 9.44 5.74 12.25
N HIS A 49 9.48 6.54 13.32
CA HIS A 49 10.70 7.25 13.71
C HIS A 49 11.87 6.32 14.02
N ALA A 50 11.61 5.10 14.52
CA ALA A 50 12.64 4.13 14.87
C ALA A 50 13.39 3.62 13.63
N HIS A 51 12.72 3.57 12.48
CA HIS A 51 13.28 3.11 11.21
C HIS A 51 13.51 4.23 10.19
N ALA A 52 13.24 5.48 10.57
CA ALA A 52 13.22 6.63 9.68
C ALA A 52 12.37 6.36 8.42
N ASP A 53 11.10 6.00 8.62
CA ASP A 53 10.22 5.59 7.52
C ASP A 53 8.84 6.26 7.59
N ILE A 54 8.32 6.69 6.44
CA ILE A 54 6.94 7.15 6.26
C ILE A 54 6.18 5.98 5.64
N VAL A 55 5.24 5.40 6.38
CA VAL A 55 4.55 4.19 5.94
C VAL A 55 3.08 4.47 5.63
N LEU A 56 2.66 4.18 4.39
CA LEU A 56 1.24 4.14 4.02
C LEU A 56 0.79 2.68 3.95
N ALA A 57 0.01 2.26 4.94
CA ALA A 57 -0.45 0.89 5.10
C ALA A 57 -1.92 0.73 4.70
N LEU A 58 -2.19 -0.07 3.68
CA LEU A 58 -3.52 -0.32 3.12
C LEU A 58 -4.13 -1.62 3.66
N ARG A 59 -5.41 -1.52 4.03
CA ARG A 59 -6.24 -2.66 4.39
C ARG A 59 -6.58 -3.49 3.15
N GLY A 60 -6.82 -4.78 3.35
CA GLY A 60 -7.37 -5.69 2.37
C GLY A 60 -8.88 -5.52 2.26
N LEU A 61 -9.49 -6.36 1.43
CA LEU A 61 -10.93 -6.32 1.21
C LEU A 61 -11.71 -6.66 2.48
N ASN A 62 -12.88 -6.05 2.62
CA ASN A 62 -13.88 -6.42 3.61
C ASN A 62 -15.02 -7.18 2.92
N LEU A 63 -15.32 -8.39 3.40
CA LEU A 63 -16.34 -9.27 2.81
C LEU A 63 -17.76 -8.68 2.86
N GLY A 64 -18.03 -7.74 3.76
CA GLY A 64 -19.31 -7.03 3.85
C GLY A 64 -19.34 -5.72 3.04
N ARG A 65 -18.33 -5.42 2.22
CA ARG A 65 -18.22 -4.15 1.48
C ARG A 65 -18.22 -4.39 -0.03
N GLU A 66 -19.36 -4.17 -0.67
CA GLU A 66 -19.54 -4.28 -2.12
C GLU A 66 -18.53 -3.44 -2.92
N SER A 67 -18.17 -2.27 -2.41
CA SER A 67 -17.18 -1.39 -3.06
C SER A 67 -15.82 -2.06 -3.24
N ASP A 68 -15.41 -2.93 -2.31
CA ASP A 68 -14.12 -3.62 -2.39
C ASP A 68 -14.15 -4.70 -3.48
N TYR A 69 -15.29 -5.39 -3.63
CA TYR A 69 -15.51 -6.30 -4.74
C TYR A 69 -15.58 -5.56 -6.07
N ALA A 70 -16.27 -4.42 -6.14
CA ALA A 70 -16.32 -3.62 -7.35
C ALA A 70 -14.92 -3.17 -7.80
N LEU A 71 -14.06 -2.78 -6.85
CA LEU A 71 -12.66 -2.43 -7.11
C LEU A 71 -11.86 -3.65 -7.61
N LEU A 72 -11.96 -4.79 -6.92
CA LEU A 72 -11.26 -6.02 -7.31
C LEU A 72 -11.74 -6.56 -8.67
N LEU A 73 -13.03 -6.44 -8.98
CA LEU A 73 -13.62 -6.96 -10.21
C LEU A 73 -13.58 -5.94 -11.37
N ASP A 74 -13.12 -4.71 -11.13
CA ASP A 74 -12.87 -3.69 -12.16
C ASP A 74 -11.62 -4.03 -12.98
N ASN A 75 -11.60 -5.18 -13.67
CA ASN A 75 -10.50 -5.58 -14.55
C ASN A 75 -10.95 -6.53 -15.66
N ARG A 76 -10.26 -6.47 -16.81
CA ARG A 76 -10.38 -7.44 -17.91
C ARG A 76 -9.00 -7.62 -18.55
N LEU A 77 -8.76 -8.75 -19.22
CA LEU A 77 -7.49 -8.99 -19.92
C LEU A 77 -7.21 -7.85 -20.92
N GLY A 78 -5.99 -7.31 -20.89
CA GLY A 78 -5.58 -6.24 -21.79
C GLY A 78 -6.23 -4.87 -21.53
N LYS A 79 -7.13 -4.75 -20.54
CA LYS A 79 -7.94 -3.54 -20.31
C LYS A 79 -7.10 -2.29 -20.04
N ARG A 80 -5.98 -2.43 -19.34
CA ARG A 80 -5.15 -1.29 -18.93
C ARG A 80 -3.68 -1.54 -19.20
N ARG A 81 -3.13 -0.77 -20.14
CA ARG A 81 -1.68 -0.65 -20.37
C ARG A 81 -1.10 0.40 -19.43
N PHE A 82 0.09 0.14 -18.90
CA PHE A 82 0.82 1.07 -18.05
C PHE A 82 2.32 0.75 -18.13
N ASP A 83 3.14 1.76 -18.35
CA ASP A 83 4.60 1.66 -18.40
C ASP A 83 5.13 0.49 -19.27
N GLY A 84 4.55 0.31 -20.46
CA GLY A 84 4.95 -0.75 -21.39
C GLY A 84 4.52 -2.18 -20.99
N GLY A 85 3.71 -2.35 -19.94
CA GLY A 85 3.07 -3.61 -19.58
C GLY A 85 1.57 -3.48 -19.33
N TYR A 86 0.99 -4.46 -18.63
CA TYR A 86 -0.43 -4.48 -18.26
C TYR A 86 -0.60 -4.52 -16.77
N VAL A 87 -1.58 -3.77 -16.27
CA VAL A 87 -1.90 -3.69 -14.84
C VAL A 87 -3.38 -3.91 -14.62
N HIS A 88 -3.74 -4.23 -13.38
CA HIS A 88 -5.12 -4.35 -12.96
C HIS A 88 -5.77 -2.96 -12.91
N ASN A 89 -6.84 -2.75 -13.68
CA ASN A 89 -7.46 -1.43 -13.84
C ASN A 89 -7.99 -0.83 -12.52
N GLY A 90 -8.77 -1.59 -11.75
CA GLY A 90 -9.31 -1.12 -10.46
C GLY A 90 -8.22 -0.74 -9.46
N LEU A 91 -7.21 -1.60 -9.27
CA LEU A 91 -6.07 -1.33 -8.39
C LEU A 91 -5.27 -0.08 -8.81
N LEU A 92 -5.01 0.10 -10.11
CA LEU A 92 -4.31 1.30 -10.60
C LEU A 92 -5.15 2.56 -10.36
N ARG A 93 -6.46 2.52 -10.61
CA ARG A 93 -7.36 3.65 -10.34
C ARG A 93 -7.38 4.02 -8.87
N ALA A 94 -7.44 3.03 -7.99
CA ALA A 94 -7.42 3.22 -6.56
C ALA A 94 -6.08 3.82 -6.08
N ALA A 95 -4.96 3.34 -6.63
CA ALA A 95 -3.64 3.91 -6.39
C ALA A 95 -3.52 5.38 -6.83
N GLY A 96 -3.98 5.72 -8.03
CA GLY A 96 -4.02 7.10 -8.49
C GLY A 96 -4.84 8.00 -7.56
N TRP A 97 -6.01 7.52 -7.12
CA TRP A 97 -6.85 8.25 -6.17
C TRP A 97 -6.16 8.50 -4.82
N VAL A 98 -5.41 7.52 -4.28
CA VAL A 98 -4.64 7.71 -3.04
C VAL A 98 -3.54 8.74 -3.23
N LEU A 99 -2.79 8.65 -4.32
CA LEU A 99 -1.74 9.64 -4.60
C LEU A 99 -2.35 11.04 -4.69
N ASP A 100 -3.43 11.23 -5.44
CA ASP A 100 -4.08 12.54 -5.57
C ASP A 100 -4.55 13.10 -4.20
N ARG A 101 -5.00 12.23 -3.28
CA ARG A 101 -5.51 12.65 -1.97
C ARG A 101 -4.43 12.90 -0.92
N GLU A 102 -3.31 12.21 -1.04
CA GLU A 102 -2.26 12.21 -0.01
C GLU A 102 -0.96 12.85 -0.52
N CYS A 103 -0.89 13.31 -1.77
CA CYS A 103 0.29 13.93 -2.39
C CYS A 103 0.87 15.05 -1.52
N ASP A 104 0.03 16.04 -1.16
CA ASP A 104 0.49 17.18 -0.36
C ASP A 104 0.97 16.74 1.02
N LEU A 105 0.26 15.83 1.68
CA LEU A 105 0.68 15.29 2.97
C LEU A 105 2.04 14.57 2.85
N LEU A 106 2.20 13.70 1.86
CA LEU A 106 3.43 12.94 1.68
C LEU A 106 4.60 13.88 1.34
N ARG A 107 4.38 14.90 0.51
CA ARG A 107 5.38 15.94 0.22
C ARG A 107 5.80 16.67 1.49
N ASP A 108 4.84 17.14 2.29
CA ASP A 108 5.11 17.85 3.54
C ASP A 108 5.85 16.97 4.58
N LEU A 109 5.58 15.67 4.61
CA LEU A 109 6.29 14.73 5.46
C LEU A 109 7.72 14.48 4.96
N LEU A 110 7.91 14.31 3.66
CA LEU A 110 9.24 14.16 3.05
C LEU A 110 10.10 15.43 3.21
N ASP A 111 9.47 16.61 3.18
CA ASP A 111 10.15 17.88 3.44
C ASP A 111 10.59 18.01 4.90
N ARG A 112 9.73 17.61 5.85
CA ARG A 112 10.04 17.62 7.29
C ARG A 112 11.06 16.55 7.69
N TYR A 113 11.02 15.40 7.02
CA TYR A 113 11.86 14.25 7.31
C TYR A 113 12.68 13.83 6.07
N PRO A 114 13.64 14.65 5.63
CA PRO A 114 14.34 14.46 4.36
C PRO A 114 15.25 13.25 4.32
N ALA A 115 15.50 12.57 5.45
CA ALA A 115 16.23 11.31 5.52
C ALA A 115 15.32 10.07 5.48
N TYR A 116 13.99 10.23 5.57
CA TYR A 116 13.09 9.09 5.76
C TYR A 116 12.79 8.36 4.46
N THR A 117 12.67 7.04 4.49
CA THR A 117 12.13 6.31 3.34
C THR A 117 10.62 6.52 3.22
N LEU A 118 10.09 6.22 2.03
CA LEU A 118 8.66 6.18 1.77
C LEU A 118 8.26 4.74 1.44
N THR A 119 7.52 4.11 2.35
CA THR A 119 7.13 2.71 2.22
C THR A 119 5.62 2.57 2.05
N PHE A 120 5.23 1.88 0.98
CA PHE A 120 3.86 1.42 0.79
C PHE A 120 3.72 -0.03 1.25
N THR A 121 2.66 -0.36 1.97
CA THR A 121 2.41 -1.73 2.38
C THR A 121 0.92 -2.02 2.42
N GLY A 122 0.56 -3.29 2.39
CA GLY A 122 -0.81 -3.73 2.52
C GLY A 122 -0.86 -5.24 2.53
N HIS A 123 -2.06 -5.81 2.65
CA HIS A 123 -2.28 -7.23 2.39
C HIS A 123 -3.42 -7.47 1.39
N SER A 124 -3.37 -8.60 0.69
CA SER A 124 -4.42 -9.02 -0.25
C SER A 124 -4.75 -7.92 -1.27
N LEU A 125 -5.98 -7.41 -1.28
CA LEU A 125 -6.39 -6.29 -2.13
C LEU A 125 -5.53 -5.03 -1.93
N GLY A 126 -5.29 -4.66 -0.66
CA GLY A 126 -4.51 -3.49 -0.29
C GLY A 126 -3.04 -3.61 -0.69
N ALA A 127 -2.48 -4.83 -0.68
CA ALA A 127 -1.13 -5.08 -1.19
C ALA A 127 -1.04 -4.87 -2.71
N GLY A 128 -2.06 -5.29 -3.46
CA GLY A 128 -2.16 -5.02 -4.89
C GLY A 128 -2.21 -3.51 -5.19
N VAL A 129 -2.98 -2.74 -4.41
CA VAL A 129 -2.97 -1.28 -4.52
C VAL A 129 -1.61 -0.71 -4.14
N ALA A 130 -1.00 -1.14 -3.03
CA ALA A 130 0.30 -0.65 -2.59
C ALA A 130 1.36 -0.81 -3.69
N ALA A 131 1.38 -1.95 -4.38
CA ALA A 131 2.25 -2.20 -5.52
C ALA A 131 1.98 -1.21 -6.67
N MET A 132 0.72 -1.00 -7.05
CA MET A 132 0.35 -0.01 -8.08
C MET A 132 0.74 1.41 -7.69
N LEU A 133 0.48 1.81 -6.44
CA LEU A 133 0.81 3.13 -5.90
C LEU A 133 2.32 3.38 -5.95
N THR A 134 3.11 2.36 -5.63
CA THR A 134 4.57 2.42 -5.72
C THR A 134 5.03 2.70 -7.15
N MET A 135 4.46 2.00 -8.15
CA MET A 135 4.78 2.26 -9.55
C MET A 135 4.40 3.68 -9.98
N VAL A 136 3.19 4.15 -9.61
CA VAL A 136 2.74 5.50 -9.94
C VAL A 136 3.66 6.54 -9.31
N VAL A 137 4.02 6.39 -8.04
CA VAL A 137 4.92 7.31 -7.33
C VAL A 137 6.31 7.33 -7.97
N VAL A 138 6.88 6.16 -8.26
CA VAL A 138 8.22 6.06 -8.87
C VAL A 138 8.28 6.70 -10.26
N LEU A 139 7.17 6.70 -11.01
CA LEU A 139 7.08 7.40 -12.29
C LEU A 139 6.75 8.90 -12.16
N ASN A 140 6.40 9.37 -10.96
CA ASN A 140 5.99 10.75 -10.69
C ASN A 140 6.72 11.29 -9.44
N LEU A 141 8.00 10.93 -9.25
CA LEU A 141 8.78 11.32 -8.06
C LEU A 141 8.88 12.84 -7.92
N ASP A 142 8.92 13.55 -9.05
CA ASP A 142 8.88 15.00 -9.15
C ASP A 142 7.67 15.61 -8.45
N LYS A 143 6.51 14.93 -8.42
CA LYS A 143 5.30 15.41 -7.72
C LYS A 143 5.44 15.38 -6.21
N LEU A 144 6.19 14.42 -5.67
CA LEU A 144 6.48 14.31 -4.24
C LEU A 144 7.76 15.04 -3.83
N GLY A 145 8.59 15.45 -4.80
CA GLY A 145 9.82 16.19 -4.57
C GLY A 145 10.95 15.32 -4.01
N LYS A 146 11.32 15.54 -2.75
CA LYS A 146 12.57 15.06 -2.11
C LYS A 146 12.63 13.54 -1.80
N VAL A 147 12.02 12.72 -2.64
CA VAL A 147 12.14 11.26 -2.57
C VAL A 147 12.67 10.72 -3.88
N GLU A 148 13.65 9.84 -3.78
CA GLU A 148 14.24 9.13 -4.91
C GLU A 148 13.71 7.69 -4.98
N ARG A 149 13.86 7.06 -6.15
CA ARG A 149 13.44 5.67 -6.36
C ARG A 149 14.05 4.72 -5.31
N GLY A 150 15.33 4.86 -4.98
CA GLY A 150 16.02 4.00 -4.00
C GLY A 150 15.51 4.12 -2.55
N ARG A 151 14.79 5.21 -2.25
CA ARG A 151 14.15 5.44 -0.95
C ARG A 151 12.64 5.17 -0.96
N THR A 152 12.10 4.74 -2.09
CA THR A 152 10.70 4.35 -2.24
C THR A 152 10.60 2.84 -2.24
N ARG A 153 9.79 2.26 -1.35
CA ARG A 153 9.71 0.80 -1.16
C ARG A 153 8.28 0.33 -1.08
N CYS A 154 8.07 -0.94 -1.37
CA CYS A 154 6.81 -1.62 -1.17
C CYS A 154 7.00 -3.01 -0.61
N TYR A 155 6.24 -3.32 0.44
CA TYR A 155 6.13 -4.66 1.00
C TYR A 155 4.68 -5.12 0.89
N ALA A 156 4.40 -5.86 -0.18
CA ALA A 156 3.08 -6.33 -0.56
C ALA A 156 2.83 -7.72 0.05
N MET A 157 1.95 -7.82 1.04
CA MET A 157 1.68 -9.08 1.75
C MET A 157 0.57 -9.87 1.03
N ALA A 158 0.87 -11.06 0.52
CA ALA A 158 -0.07 -11.89 -0.24
C ALA A 158 -0.89 -11.09 -1.28
N PRO A 159 -0.24 -10.36 -2.21
CA PRO A 159 -0.94 -9.45 -3.11
C PRO A 159 -1.85 -10.17 -4.09
N ALA A 160 -2.95 -9.51 -4.46
CA ALA A 160 -3.70 -9.88 -5.66
C ALA A 160 -2.80 -9.77 -6.91
N ARG A 161 -3.05 -10.62 -7.92
CA ARG A 161 -2.38 -10.49 -9.22
C ARG A 161 -2.72 -9.14 -9.84
N CYS A 162 -1.73 -8.26 -9.95
CA CYS A 162 -1.96 -6.85 -10.26
C CYS A 162 -1.16 -6.30 -11.45
N MET A 163 -0.17 -7.03 -11.96
CA MET A 163 0.66 -6.59 -13.09
C MET A 163 1.20 -7.75 -13.93
N SER A 164 1.64 -7.45 -15.16
CA SER A 164 2.33 -8.38 -16.04
C SER A 164 3.77 -8.65 -15.58
N LEU A 165 4.32 -9.79 -15.99
CA LEU A 165 5.66 -10.25 -15.57
C LEU A 165 6.76 -9.23 -15.88
N ASN A 166 6.72 -8.56 -17.04
CA ASN A 166 7.72 -7.55 -17.39
C ASN A 166 7.72 -6.35 -16.43
N LEU A 167 6.56 -5.97 -15.89
CA LEU A 167 6.46 -4.93 -14.86
C LEU A 167 6.96 -5.45 -13.51
N ALA A 168 6.60 -6.69 -13.15
CA ALA A 168 7.09 -7.30 -11.91
C ALA A 168 8.63 -7.35 -11.88
N VAL A 169 9.27 -7.68 -13.00
CA VAL A 169 10.74 -7.66 -13.13
C VAL A 169 11.29 -6.23 -13.10
N ARG A 170 10.66 -5.29 -13.83
CA ARG A 170 11.10 -3.88 -13.90
C ARG A 170 11.08 -3.16 -12.55
N TYR A 171 10.15 -3.51 -11.67
CA TYR A 171 9.98 -2.87 -10.35
C TYR A 171 10.46 -3.76 -9.19
N ALA A 172 11.21 -4.83 -9.47
CA ALA A 172 11.69 -5.78 -8.45
C ALA A 172 12.66 -5.15 -7.44
N ASP A 173 13.30 -4.04 -7.77
CA ASP A 173 14.17 -3.25 -6.89
C ASP A 173 13.39 -2.47 -5.82
N VAL A 174 12.10 -2.18 -6.05
CA VAL A 174 11.28 -1.36 -5.15
C VAL A 174 10.03 -2.07 -4.63
N ILE A 175 9.53 -3.12 -5.29
CA ILE A 175 8.35 -3.88 -4.87
C ILE A 175 8.72 -5.30 -4.47
N ASN A 176 8.56 -5.59 -3.18
CA ASN A 176 8.77 -6.91 -2.59
C ASN A 176 7.42 -7.56 -2.27
N SER A 177 7.16 -8.73 -2.84
CA SER A 177 5.97 -9.53 -2.51
C SER A 177 6.33 -10.57 -1.46
N VAL A 178 5.55 -10.63 -0.39
CA VAL A 178 5.74 -11.59 0.72
C VAL A 178 4.57 -12.55 0.73
N VAL A 179 4.85 -13.84 0.55
CA VAL A 179 3.85 -14.93 0.61
C VAL A 179 4.32 -15.96 1.62
N LEU A 180 3.40 -16.41 2.49
CA LEU A 180 3.71 -17.47 3.44
C LEU A 180 3.71 -18.81 2.69
N GLN A 181 4.86 -19.46 2.66
CA GLN A 181 4.96 -20.85 2.22
C GLN A 181 4.81 -21.76 3.43
N VAL A 182 3.67 -22.44 3.56
CA VAL A 182 3.49 -23.48 4.57
C VAL A 182 4.05 -24.78 4.00
N SER A 183 5.23 -25.20 4.46
CA SER A 183 5.69 -26.57 4.23
C SER A 183 4.85 -27.49 5.12
N GLN A 184 3.89 -28.22 4.56
CA GLN A 184 3.30 -29.33 5.31
C GLN A 184 4.33 -30.43 5.47
N TRP A 185 4.55 -30.79 6.73
CA TRP A 185 5.19 -32.00 7.22
C TRP A 185 4.56 -33.23 6.55
N GLY A 186 5.39 -34.21 6.18
CA GLY A 186 4.98 -35.46 5.51
C GLY A 186 4.07 -36.35 6.38
N PRO A 187 3.54 -37.44 5.79
CA PRO A 187 2.57 -38.30 6.49
C PRO A 187 3.23 -39.00 7.69
N ASN A 188 2.50 -39.03 8.81
CA ASN A 188 2.76 -39.91 9.96
C ASN A 188 2.68 -41.38 9.56
#